data_AF-A0A4U6S4V4-F1
#
_entry.id   AF-A0A4U6S4V4-F1
#
_cell.length_a   1.000
_cell.length_b   1.000
_cell.length_c   1.000
_cell.angle_alpha   90.00
_cell.angle_beta   90.00
_cell.angle_gamma   90.00
#
_symmetry.space_group_name_H-M   'P 1'
#
loop_
_entity.id
_entity.type
_entity.pdbx_description
1 polymer ?
#
loop_
_entity_poly.entity_id
_entity_poly.type
_entity_poly.pdbx_seq_one_letter_code
_entity_poly.pdbx_strand_id
1 'polypeptide(L)'
;MVKIEDIQNYGKEHFESVTASANNLQSGVQAIATAYGDYAKKSFEDTKSFVEKLSGVKSLDKALEAQTEYLRSSYETFVAESQKIAGLYSDCAKQTFKPYEGLISKFAPAAQ
;
A
#
# COMPACT_ATOMS: atom_id res chain seq x y z
N MET A 1 -36.40 -27.62 -4.46
CA MET A 1 -36.25 -27.26 -5.89
C MET A 1 -35.50 -25.94 -5.94
N VAL A 2 -34.35 -25.90 -6.61
CA VAL A 2 -33.63 -24.63 -6.85
C VAL A 2 -34.45 -23.82 -7.84
N LYS A 3 -34.82 -22.57 -7.52
CA LYS A 3 -35.57 -21.71 -8.44
C LYS A 3 -34.62 -21.06 -9.43
N ILE A 4 -35.07 -20.88 -10.68
CA ILE A 4 -34.29 -20.18 -11.72
C ILE A 4 -33.94 -18.74 -11.29
N GLU A 5 -34.83 -18.09 -10.55
CA GLU A 5 -34.61 -16.77 -9.94
C GLU A 5 -33.44 -16.75 -8.96
N ASP A 6 -33.25 -17.82 -8.16
CA ASP A 6 -32.13 -17.93 -7.22
C ASP A 6 -30.79 -18.06 -7.97
N ILE A 7 -30.78 -18.79 -9.09
CA ILE A 7 -29.60 -18.94 -9.96
C ILE A 7 -29.25 -17.61 -10.63
N GLN A 8 -30.25 -16.87 -11.14
CA GLN A 8 -30.02 -15.55 -11.74
C GLN A 8 -29.50 -14.53 -10.72
N ASN A 9 -30.10 -14.47 -9.53
CA ASN A 9 -29.65 -13.57 -8.48
C ASN A 9 -28.22 -13.90 -8.01
N TYR A 10 -27.90 -15.19 -7.85
CA TYR A 10 -26.54 -15.63 -7.53
C TYR A 10 -25.53 -15.21 -8.60
N GLY A 11 -25.85 -15.41 -9.89
CA GLY A 11 -24.97 -15.00 -11.00
C GLY A 11 -24.72 -13.49 -11.02
N LYS A 12 -25.76 -12.69 -10.71
CA LYS A 12 -25.64 -11.23 -10.60
C LYS A 12 -24.78 -10.80 -9.41
N GLU A 13 -25.04 -11.32 -8.21
CA GLU A 13 -24.25 -11.02 -7.01
C GLU A 13 -22.77 -11.41 -7.18
N HIS A 14 -22.50 -12.54 -7.86
CA HIS A 14 -21.15 -12.97 -8.17
C HIS A 14 -20.45 -11.99 -9.14
N PHE A 15 -21.12 -11.58 -10.21
CA PHE A 15 -20.58 -10.62 -11.17
C PHE A 15 -20.28 -9.26 -10.53
N GLU A 16 -21.18 -8.77 -9.68
CA GLU A 16 -20.98 -7.52 -8.92
C GLU A 16 -19.78 -7.65 -7.96
N SER A 17 -19.64 -8.78 -7.27
CA SER A 17 -18.51 -9.04 -6.37
C SER A 17 -17.17 -9.08 -7.10
N VAL A 18 -17.10 -9.74 -8.26
CA VAL A 18 -15.89 -9.79 -9.11
C VAL A 18 -15.54 -8.40 -9.60
N THR A 19 -16.52 -7.64 -10.10
CA THR A 19 -16.31 -6.27 -10.60
C THR A 19 -15.80 -5.35 -9.49
N ALA A 20 -16.41 -5.41 -8.30
CA ALA A 20 -15.96 -4.63 -7.15
C ALA A 20 -14.53 -5.00 -6.72
N SER A 21 -14.21 -6.30 -6.70
CA SER A 21 -12.87 -6.79 -6.35
C SER A 21 -11.82 -6.30 -7.34
N ALA A 22 -12.12 -6.33 -8.65
CA ALA A 22 -11.22 -5.84 -9.70
C ALA A 22 -10.94 -4.35 -9.57
N ASN A 23 -11.97 -3.53 -9.32
CA ASN A 23 -11.82 -2.10 -9.09
C ASN A 23 -10.98 -1.81 -7.82
N ASN A 24 -11.26 -2.52 -6.72
CA ASN A 24 -10.51 -2.36 -5.47
C ASN A 24 -9.02 -2.74 -5.63
N LEU A 25 -8.74 -3.83 -6.36
CA LEU A 25 -7.38 -4.23 -6.69
C LEU A 25 -6.67 -3.16 -7.53
N GLN A 26 -7.33 -2.63 -8.57
CA GLN A 26 -6.77 -1.57 -9.41
C GLN A 26 -6.42 -0.33 -8.59
N SER A 27 -7.34 0.14 -7.74
CA SER A 27 -7.08 1.28 -6.86
C SER A 27 -5.97 1.01 -5.85
N GLY A 28 -5.93 -0.18 -5.25
CA GLY A 28 -4.88 -0.58 -4.32
C GLY A 28 -3.50 -0.60 -4.96
N VAL A 29 -3.38 -1.16 -6.17
CA VAL A 29 -2.12 -1.15 -6.95
C VAL A 29 -1.70 0.28 -7.29
N GLN A 30 -2.63 1.14 -7.69
CA GLN A 30 -2.32 2.55 -7.96
C GLN A 30 -1.81 3.27 -6.71
N ALA A 31 -2.43 3.06 -5.54
CA ALA A 31 -1.98 3.64 -4.29
C ALA A 31 -0.57 3.17 -3.90
N ILE A 32 -0.27 1.89 -4.07
CA ILE A 32 1.07 1.33 -3.86
C ILE A 32 2.09 1.98 -4.79
N ALA A 33 1.78 2.09 -6.09
CA ALA A 33 2.66 2.73 -7.06
C ALA A 33 2.93 4.20 -6.71
N THR A 34 1.91 4.94 -6.28
CA THR A 34 2.07 6.32 -5.78
C THR A 34 2.99 6.37 -4.56
N ALA A 35 2.83 5.48 -3.58
CA ALA A 35 3.67 5.47 -2.40
C ALA A 35 5.15 5.20 -2.72
N TYR A 36 5.45 4.29 -3.66
CA TYR A 36 6.81 4.10 -4.15
C TYR A 36 7.36 5.35 -4.85
N GLY A 37 6.53 6.03 -5.67
CA GLY A 37 6.88 7.28 -6.32
C GLY A 37 7.22 8.39 -5.32
N ASP A 38 6.40 8.55 -4.29
CA ASP A 38 6.61 9.52 -3.20
C ASP A 38 7.90 9.22 -2.44
N TYR A 39 8.16 7.96 -2.09
CA TYR A 39 9.40 7.57 -1.41
C TYR A 39 10.64 7.82 -2.27
N ALA A 40 10.58 7.51 -3.57
CA ALA A 40 11.68 7.79 -4.50
C ALA A 40 11.96 9.29 -4.61
N LYS A 41 10.90 10.10 -4.72
CA LYS A 41 11.03 11.57 -4.73
C LYS A 41 11.67 12.08 -3.45
N LYS A 42 11.21 11.62 -2.29
CA LYS A 42 11.77 12.04 -1.00
C LYS A 42 13.24 11.63 -0.85
N SER A 43 13.58 10.41 -1.24
CA SER A 43 14.97 9.92 -1.22
C SER A 43 15.89 10.78 -2.07
N PHE A 44 15.41 11.25 -3.24
CA PHE A 44 16.15 12.16 -4.10
C PHE A 44 16.34 13.54 -3.47
N GLU A 45 15.27 14.11 -2.88
CA GLU A 45 15.32 15.39 -2.18
C GLU A 45 16.29 15.35 -0.97
N ASP A 46 16.22 14.30 -0.15
CA ASP A 46 17.10 14.10 1.00
C ASP A 46 18.57 13.94 0.55
N THR A 47 18.83 13.17 -0.51
CA THR A 47 20.18 13.01 -1.09
C THR A 47 20.72 14.33 -1.62
N LYS A 48 19.89 15.10 -2.34
CA LYS A 48 20.28 16.42 -2.85
C LYS A 48 20.69 17.34 -1.70
N SER A 49 19.88 17.40 -0.63
CA SER A 49 20.18 18.20 0.55
C SER A 49 21.50 17.78 1.20
N PHE A 50 21.77 16.47 1.29
CA PHE A 50 23.03 15.95 1.79
C PHE A 50 24.24 16.38 0.93
N VAL A 51 24.14 16.29 -0.39
CA VAL A 51 25.19 16.72 -1.31
C VAL A 51 25.46 18.22 -1.18
N GLU A 52 24.40 19.05 -1.13
CA GLU A 52 24.52 20.48 -0.90
C GLU A 52 25.24 20.78 0.43
N LYS A 53 24.83 20.11 1.52
CA LYS A 53 25.47 20.26 2.83
C LYS A 53 26.94 19.85 2.78
N LEU A 54 27.26 18.70 2.19
CA LEU A 54 28.65 18.24 2.03
C LEU A 54 29.51 19.19 1.20
N SER A 55 28.96 19.78 0.13
CA SER A 55 29.71 20.73 -0.69
C SER A 55 30.13 22.00 0.07
N GLY A 56 29.42 22.34 1.15
CA GLY A 56 29.65 23.54 1.94
C GLY A 56 30.56 23.36 3.17
N VAL A 57 30.90 22.13 3.55
CA VAL A 57 31.72 21.88 4.76
C VAL A 57 33.21 22.08 4.48
N LYS A 58 33.93 22.63 5.47
CA LYS A 58 35.36 22.95 5.37
C LYS A 58 36.26 22.09 6.27
N SER A 59 35.68 21.12 6.98
CA SER A 59 36.41 20.21 7.87
C SER A 59 35.78 18.82 7.87
N LEU A 60 36.59 17.82 8.24
CA LEU A 60 36.15 16.42 8.32
C LEU A 60 35.08 16.21 9.38
N ASP A 61 35.17 16.88 10.54
CA ASP A 61 34.16 16.78 11.60
C ASP A 61 32.77 17.20 11.09
N LYS A 62 32.70 18.26 10.28
CA LYS A 62 31.44 18.74 9.70
C LYS A 62 30.92 17.82 8.60
N ALA A 63 31.80 17.18 7.84
CA ALA A 63 31.40 16.14 6.88
C ALA A 63 30.81 14.91 7.59
N LEU A 64 31.41 14.48 8.70
CA LEU A 64 30.92 13.37 9.53
C LEU A 64 29.55 13.68 10.16
N GLU A 65 29.36 14.90 10.64
CA GLU A 65 28.08 15.38 11.15
C GLU A 65 27.00 15.30 10.05
N ALA A 66 27.28 15.80 8.85
CA ALA A 66 26.36 15.74 7.71
C ALA A 66 26.03 14.30 7.29
N GLN A 67 27.02 13.40 7.27
CA GLN A 67 26.80 11.99 6.94
C GLN A 67 25.97 11.29 8.01
N THR A 68 26.23 11.56 9.29
CA THR A 68 25.50 10.96 10.41
C THR A 68 24.04 11.39 10.41
N GLU A 69 23.77 12.68 10.17
CA GLU A 69 22.41 13.18 10.03
C GLU A 69 21.68 12.57 8.83
N TYR A 70 22.34 12.49 7.66
CA TYR A 70 21.76 11.86 6.48
C TYR A 70 21.41 10.39 6.76
N LEU A 71 22.33 9.61 7.33
CA LEU A 71 22.08 8.21 7.68
C LEU A 71 20.89 8.05 8.63
N ARG A 72 20.80 8.89 9.66
CA ARG A 72 19.67 8.87 10.61
C ARG A 72 18.35 9.18 9.89
N SER A 73 18.31 10.29 9.15
CA SER A 73 17.12 10.72 8.41
C SER A 73 16.68 9.69 7.36
N SER A 74 17.61 9.15 6.58
CA SER A 74 17.32 8.12 5.58
C SER A 74 16.77 6.85 6.21
N TYR A 75 17.29 6.46 7.38
CA TYR A 75 16.78 5.31 8.12
C TYR A 75 15.34 5.53 8.63
N GLU A 76 15.08 6.68 9.25
CA GLU A 76 13.73 7.04 9.72
C GLU A 76 12.72 7.10 8.57
N THR A 77 13.07 7.75 7.46
CA THR A 77 12.24 7.80 6.24
C THR A 77 12.00 6.39 5.69
N PHE A 78 13.04 5.56 5.59
CA PHE A 78 12.91 4.19 5.08
C PHE A 78 11.94 3.36 5.92
N VAL A 79 12.07 3.40 7.25
CA VAL A 79 11.17 2.66 8.14
C VAL A 79 9.74 3.14 7.98
N ALA A 80 9.51 4.46 7.99
CA ALA A 80 8.18 5.03 7.86
C ALA A 80 7.51 4.68 6.52
N GLU A 81 8.20 4.86 5.39
CA GLU A 81 7.65 4.56 4.08
C GLU A 81 7.47 3.05 3.86
N SER A 82 8.37 2.21 4.40
CA SER A 82 8.20 0.75 4.35
C SER A 82 6.95 0.30 5.10
N GLN A 83 6.70 0.85 6.30
CA GLN A 83 5.49 0.56 7.06
C GLN A 83 4.22 1.02 6.32
N LYS A 84 4.26 2.21 5.71
CA LYS A 84 3.17 2.72 4.88
C LYS A 84 2.87 1.82 3.69
N ILE A 85 3.90 1.41 2.93
CA ILE A 85 3.74 0.50 1.79
C ILE A 85 3.20 -0.86 2.23
N ALA A 86 3.72 -1.42 3.34
CA ALA A 86 3.21 -2.67 3.89
C ALA A 86 1.72 -2.56 4.29
N GLY A 87 1.33 -1.43 4.89
CA GLY A 87 -0.07 -1.10 5.17
C GLY A 87 -0.93 -1.09 3.91
N LEU A 88 -0.47 -0.44 2.84
CA LEU A 88 -1.18 -0.39 1.56
C LEU A 88 -1.36 -1.77 0.92
N TYR A 89 -0.36 -2.66 1.02
CA TYR A 89 -0.53 -4.05 0.57
C TYR A 89 -1.58 -4.80 1.39
N SER A 90 -1.57 -4.63 2.72
CA SER A 90 -2.57 -5.24 3.61
C SER A 90 -3.98 -4.74 3.27
N ASP A 91 -4.14 -3.43 3.07
CA ASP A 91 -5.42 -2.83 2.75
C ASP A 91 -5.90 -3.21 1.36
N CYS A 92 -5.01 -3.25 0.37
CA CYS A 92 -5.31 -3.75 -0.97
C CYS A 92 -5.88 -5.18 -0.91
N ALA A 93 -5.22 -6.08 -0.17
CA ALA A 93 -5.71 -7.45 0.02
C ALA A 93 -7.09 -7.46 0.69
N LYS A 94 -7.26 -6.76 1.82
CA LYS A 94 -8.55 -6.68 2.53
C LYS A 94 -9.67 -6.17 1.63
N GLN A 95 -9.46 -5.06 0.92
CA GLN A 95 -10.49 -4.47 0.05
C GLN A 95 -10.80 -5.35 -1.16
N THR A 96 -9.80 -6.06 -1.70
CA THR A 96 -10.00 -7.00 -2.82
C THR A 96 -10.86 -8.19 -2.41
N PHE A 97 -10.69 -8.72 -1.19
CA PHE A 97 -11.44 -9.89 -0.74
C PHE A 97 -12.75 -9.58 -0.01
N LYS A 98 -12.94 -8.34 0.45
CA LYS A 98 -14.14 -7.89 1.17
C LYS A 98 -15.47 -8.23 0.46
N PRO A 99 -15.63 -8.09 -0.86
CA PRO A 99 -16.90 -8.42 -1.55
C PRO A 99 -17.34 -9.88 -1.36
N TYR A 100 -16.42 -10.79 -1.01
CA TYR A 100 -16.72 -12.20 -0.80
C TYR A 100 -17.12 -12.55 0.64
N GLU A 101 -16.91 -11.68 1.64
CA GLU A 101 -17.31 -11.94 3.03
C GLU A 101 -18.83 -12.16 3.16
N GLY A 102 -19.63 -11.39 2.41
CA GLY A 102 -21.08 -11.53 2.35
C GLY A 102 -21.53 -12.83 1.66
N LEU A 103 -20.75 -13.33 0.69
CA LEU A 103 -21.01 -14.61 0.02
C LEU A 103 -20.71 -15.77 0.97
N ILE A 104 -19.57 -15.76 1.67
CA ILE A 104 -19.21 -16.81 2.65
C ILE A 104 -20.25 -16.88 3.78
N SER A 105 -20.76 -15.74 4.24
CA SER A 105 -21.79 -15.66 5.27
C SER A 105 -23.13 -16.31 4.86
N LYS A 106 -23.44 -16.37 3.55
CA LYS A 106 -24.62 -17.05 3.02
C LYS A 106 -24.43 -18.57 2.86
N PHE A 107 -23.19 -19.06 2.82
CA PHE A 107 -22.87 -20.49 2.65
C PHE A 107 -22.24 -21.14 3.89
N ALA A 108 -21.90 -20.37 4.93
CA ALA A 108 -21.56 -20.90 6.24
C ALA A 108 -22.79 -21.62 6.81
N PRO A 109 -22.69 -22.89 7.23
CA PRO A 109 -23.80 -23.56 7.89
C PRO A 109 -24.16 -22.73 9.12
N ALA A 110 -25.45 -22.40 9.27
CA ALA A 110 -25.94 -21.78 10.50
C ALA A 110 -25.45 -22.65 11.68
N ALA A 111 -24.67 -22.05 12.58
CA ALA A 111 -24.37 -22.72 13.84
C ALA A 111 -25.71 -23.06 14.50
N GLN A 112 -25.91 -24.36 14.75
CA GLN A 112 -27.13 -24.98 15.28
C GLN A 112 -27.69 -24.27 16.51
#